data_AF-A0A3D0I0U4-F1
#
_entry.id   AF-A0A3D0I0U4-F1
#
_cell.length_a   1.000
_cell.length_b   1.000
_cell.length_c   1.000
_cell.angle_alpha   90.00
_cell.angle_beta   90.00
_cell.angle_gamma   90.00
#
_symmetry.space_group_name_H-M   'P 1'
#
loop_
_entity.id
_entity.type
_entity.pdbx_description
1 polymer ?
#
loop_
_entity_poly.entity_id
_entity_poly.type
_entity_poly.pdbx_seq_one_letter_code
_entity_poly.pdbx_strand_id
1 'polypeptide(L)'
;CGSSREHAPQALRRSGFRAFVGGSFAEIFFGNCVALGLPCAVLSPKDLARLMDSVELDPEQELVLDLRARTLTSRAGTVQVAIPDGALHQLLEGTWNATAVLLEAGAAIEATAARLPYVAGFLAVPGETPRS
;
A
#
# COMPACT_ATOMS: atom_id res chain seq x y z
N CYS A 1 23.80 -11.21 2.30
CA CYS A 1 22.37 -11.17 2.66
C CYS A 1 22.10 -9.89 3.44
N GLY A 2 21.31 -8.94 2.92
CA GLY A 2 20.90 -7.79 3.74
C GLY A 2 20.44 -6.48 3.08
N SER A 3 20.67 -6.20 1.79
CA SER A 3 20.36 -4.84 1.26
C SER A 3 19.12 -4.73 0.37
N SER A 4 18.45 -5.84 0.04
CA SER A 4 17.33 -5.83 -0.93
C SER A 4 15.96 -5.50 -0.31
N ARG A 5 15.84 -5.40 1.02
CA ARG A 5 14.55 -5.27 1.72
C ARG A 5 14.17 -3.83 2.12
N GLU A 6 15.08 -2.86 2.02
CA GLU A 6 14.82 -1.47 2.45
C GLU A 6 14.85 -0.43 1.32
N HIS A 7 15.49 -0.72 0.18
CA HIS A 7 15.63 0.25 -0.91
C HIS A 7 14.47 0.22 -1.92
N ALA A 8 13.81 -0.91 -2.13
CA ALA A 8 12.72 -1.05 -3.10
C ALA A 8 11.48 -0.16 -2.80
N PRO A 9 11.00 -0.02 -1.54
CA PRO A 9 9.81 0.77 -1.25
C PRO A 9 10.02 2.28 -1.48
N GLN A 10 11.23 2.77 -1.17
CA GLN A 10 11.58 4.19 -1.26
C GLN A 10 11.85 4.64 -2.70
N ALA A 11 12.39 3.75 -3.55
CA ALA A 11 12.53 3.99 -4.98
C ALA A 11 11.16 4.13 -5.66
N LEU A 12 10.21 3.23 -5.37
CA LEU A 12 8.88 3.23 -5.99
C LEU A 12 8.07 4.49 -5.66
N ARG A 13 8.16 5.01 -4.43
CA ARG A 13 7.48 6.25 -4.04
C ARG A 13 8.08 7.51 -4.70
N ARG A 14 9.35 7.47 -5.14
CA ARG A 14 10.05 8.59 -5.80
C ARG A 14 9.98 8.55 -7.33
N SER A 15 9.71 7.39 -7.93
CA SER A 15 9.76 7.20 -9.39
C SER A 15 8.52 7.69 -10.15
N GLY A 16 7.48 8.19 -9.49
CA GLY A 16 6.28 8.71 -10.15
C GLY A 16 5.31 7.64 -10.67
N PHE A 17 5.58 6.36 -10.43
CA PHE A 17 4.66 5.27 -10.76
C PHE A 17 3.42 5.33 -9.87
N ARG A 18 2.24 5.15 -10.48
CA ARG A 18 0.94 5.20 -9.77
C ARG A 18 0.25 3.85 -9.65
N ALA A 19 0.70 2.83 -10.39
CA ALA A 19 0.17 1.46 -10.35
C ALA A 19 1.14 0.48 -11.02
N PHE A 20 0.93 -0.82 -10.77
CA PHE A 20 1.58 -1.92 -11.48
C PHE A 20 0.54 -2.77 -12.20
N VAL A 21 0.90 -3.24 -13.39
CA VAL A 21 0.09 -4.19 -14.18
C VAL A 21 0.95 -5.39 -14.53
N GLY A 22 0.45 -6.60 -14.33
CA GLY A 22 1.21 -7.83 -14.60
C GLY A 22 0.33 -9.08 -14.62
N GLY A 23 0.96 -10.26 -14.76
CA GLY A 23 0.25 -11.55 -14.74
C GLY A 23 0.12 -12.14 -13.33
N SER A 24 1.06 -11.81 -12.44
CA SER A 24 1.05 -12.19 -11.02
C SER A 24 2.06 -11.33 -10.25
N PHE A 25 1.92 -11.30 -8.93
CA PHE A 25 2.82 -10.58 -8.04
C PHE A 25 3.23 -11.48 -6.88
N ALA A 26 4.51 -11.41 -6.49
CA ALA A 26 4.97 -12.06 -5.27
C ALA A 26 4.28 -11.43 -4.05
N GLU A 27 3.88 -12.25 -3.09
CA GLU A 27 3.07 -11.84 -1.93
C GLU A 27 3.67 -10.65 -1.17
N ILE A 28 4.97 -10.68 -0.89
CA ILE A 28 5.69 -9.60 -0.20
C ILE A 28 5.66 -8.30 -1.02
N PHE A 29 5.86 -8.39 -2.33
CA PHE A 29 5.83 -7.23 -3.21
C PHE A 29 4.43 -6.61 -3.26
N PHE A 30 3.41 -7.46 -3.40
CA PHE A 30 2.02 -7.04 -3.40
C PHE A 30 1.65 -6.32 -2.09
N GLY A 31 1.98 -6.91 -0.93
CA GLY A 31 1.71 -6.31 0.37
C GLY A 31 2.38 -4.93 0.54
N ASN A 32 3.63 -4.80 0.11
CA ASN A 32 4.34 -3.52 0.13
C ASN A 32 3.69 -2.47 -0.77
N CYS A 33 3.25 -2.85 -1.98
CA CYS A 33 2.59 -1.93 -2.90
C CYS A 33 1.26 -1.43 -2.31
N VAL A 34 0.44 -2.34 -1.77
CA VAL A 34 -0.82 -1.97 -1.14
C VAL A 34 -0.59 -1.03 0.04
N ALA A 35 0.38 -1.32 0.91
CA ALA A 35 0.73 -0.43 2.04
C ALA A 35 1.24 0.95 1.63
N LEU A 36 1.69 1.11 0.37
CA LEU A 36 2.12 2.38 -0.22
C LEU A 36 1.04 3.05 -1.07
N GLY A 37 -0.16 2.46 -1.17
CA GLY A 37 -1.24 3.00 -1.98
C GLY A 37 -1.04 2.78 -3.48
N LEU A 38 -0.21 1.80 -3.86
CA LEU A 38 0.10 1.44 -5.24
C LEU A 38 -0.74 0.22 -5.64
N PRO A 39 -1.76 0.38 -6.51
CA PRO A 39 -2.55 -0.75 -7.00
C PRO A 39 -1.71 -1.71 -7.83
N CYS A 40 -1.95 -3.01 -7.64
CA CYS A 40 -1.38 -4.08 -8.46
C CYS A 40 -2.52 -4.79 -9.22
N ALA A 41 -2.65 -4.48 -10.50
CA ALA A 41 -3.67 -5.03 -11.38
C ALA A 41 -3.14 -6.28 -12.12
N VAL A 42 -3.94 -7.35 -12.10
CA VAL A 42 -3.60 -8.61 -12.75
C VAL A 42 -4.39 -8.78 -14.04
N LEU A 43 -3.71 -9.12 -15.13
CA LEU A 43 -4.30 -9.42 -16.43
C LEU A 43 -4.10 -10.90 -16.79
N SER A 44 -4.96 -11.39 -17.69
CA SER A 44 -4.72 -12.67 -18.35
C SER A 44 -3.44 -12.60 -19.20
N PRO A 45 -2.73 -13.71 -19.45
CA PRO A 45 -1.53 -13.70 -20.31
C PRO A 45 -1.79 -13.10 -21.70
N LYS A 46 -2.99 -13.34 -22.24
CA LYS A 46 -3.41 -12.83 -23.55
C LYS A 46 -3.58 -11.31 -23.54
N ASP A 47 -4.21 -10.75 -22.51
CA ASP A 47 -4.43 -9.30 -22.43
C ASP A 47 -3.17 -8.57 -22.01
N LEU A 48 -2.32 -9.19 -21.20
CA LEU A 48 -0.99 -8.67 -20.88
C LEU A 48 -0.11 -8.56 -22.12
N ALA A 49 -0.07 -9.60 -22.96
CA ALA A 49 0.68 -9.56 -24.23
C ALA A 49 0.18 -8.43 -25.15
N ARG A 50 -1.14 -8.31 -25.32
CA ARG A 50 -1.73 -7.21 -26.11
C ARG A 50 -1.40 -5.82 -25.55
N LEU A 51 -1.40 -5.68 -24.22
CA LEU A 51 -1.02 -4.43 -23.58
C LEU A 51 0.46 -4.12 -23.85
N MET A 52 1.34 -5.11 -23.74
CA MET A 52 2.76 -4.95 -24.03
C MET A 52 2.98 -4.53 -25.49
N ASP A 53 2.34 -5.22 -26.46
CA ASP A 53 2.40 -4.84 -27.87
C ASP A 53 1.91 -3.39 -28.10
N SER A 54 0.81 -3.00 -27.43
CA SER A 54 0.29 -1.63 -27.48
C SER A 54 1.32 -0.62 -26.98
N VAL A 55 1.98 -0.91 -25.86
CA VAL A 55 2.97 -0.02 -25.22
C VAL A 55 4.26 0.04 -26.04
N GLU A 56 4.68 -1.06 -26.66
CA GLU A 56 5.84 -1.08 -27.56
C GLU A 56 5.61 -0.21 -28.81
N LEU A 57 4.38 -0.17 -29.33
CA LEU A 57 4.01 0.68 -30.46
C LEU A 57 3.90 2.16 -30.10
N ASP A 58 3.42 2.49 -28.91
CA ASP A 58 3.28 3.86 -28.42
C ASP A 58 3.63 3.95 -26.92
N PRO A 59 4.93 4.14 -26.58
CA PRO A 59 5.38 4.21 -25.20
C PRO A 59 4.88 5.44 -24.43
N GLU A 60 4.43 6.48 -25.14
CA GLU A 60 3.91 7.73 -24.55
C GLU A 60 2.39 7.67 -24.31
N GLN A 61 1.73 6.57 -24.69
CA GLN A 61 0.28 6.45 -24.54
C GLN A 61 -0.15 6.57 -23.07
N GLU A 62 -1.34 7.15 -22.88
CA GLU A 62 -1.97 7.16 -21.58
C GLU A 62 -2.59 5.79 -21.27
N LEU A 63 -2.28 5.26 -20.08
CA LEU A 63 -2.91 4.07 -19.51
C LEU A 63 -3.78 4.49 -18.33
N VAL A 64 -5.07 4.16 -18.40
CA VAL A 64 -6.05 4.53 -17.37
C VAL A 64 -6.51 3.27 -16.63
N LEU A 65 -6.13 3.16 -15.35
CA LEU A 65 -6.59 2.10 -14.46
C LEU A 65 -7.74 2.63 -13.59
N ASP A 66 -8.96 2.14 -13.84
CA ASP A 66 -10.13 2.41 -13.00
C ASP A 66 -10.29 1.28 -11.97
N LEU A 67 -10.08 1.62 -10.70
CA LEU A 67 -10.21 0.68 -9.59
C LEU A 67 -11.66 0.31 -9.29
N ARG A 68 -12.62 1.22 -9.49
CA ARG A 68 -14.04 0.97 -9.23
C ARG A 68 -14.62 0.05 -10.28
N ALA A 69 -14.34 0.33 -11.55
CA ALA A 69 -14.78 -0.50 -12.68
C ALA A 69 -13.91 -1.75 -12.88
N ARG A 70 -12.75 -1.82 -12.22
CA ARG A 70 -11.72 -2.87 -12.39
C ARG A 70 -11.32 -3.04 -13.85
N THR A 71 -11.05 -1.91 -14.50
CA THR A 71 -10.67 -1.89 -15.92
C THR A 71 -9.37 -1.17 -16.15
N LEU A 72 -8.59 -1.66 -17.12
CA LEU A 72 -7.48 -0.94 -17.70
C LEU A 72 -7.82 -0.54 -19.13
N THR A 73 -7.69 0.74 -19.44
CA THR A 73 -7.89 1.28 -20.79
C THR A 73 -6.54 1.70 -21.38
N SER A 74 -6.28 1.25 -22.60
CA SER A 74 -5.13 1.60 -23.43
C SER A 74 -5.58 1.85 -24.87
N ARG A 75 -4.64 2.14 -25.78
CA ARG A 75 -4.96 2.28 -27.22
C ARG A 75 -5.44 0.98 -27.86
N ALA A 76 -5.09 -0.18 -27.29
CA ALA A 76 -5.59 -1.48 -27.73
C ALA A 76 -7.03 -1.78 -27.26
N GLY A 77 -7.61 -0.91 -26.42
CA GLY A 77 -8.97 -1.02 -25.90
C GLY A 77 -9.02 -1.14 -24.39
N THR A 78 -10.20 -1.50 -23.87
CA THR A 78 -10.45 -1.65 -22.44
C THR A 78 -10.56 -3.13 -22.08
N VAL A 79 -9.83 -3.53 -21.04
CA VAL A 79 -9.80 -4.91 -20.52
C VAL A 79 -10.13 -4.94 -19.03
N GLN A 80 -10.71 -6.05 -18.57
CA GLN A 80 -10.95 -6.30 -17.15
C GLN A 80 -9.64 -6.69 -16.46
N VAL A 81 -9.45 -6.18 -15.25
CA VAL A 81 -8.31 -6.52 -14.39
C VAL A 81 -8.80 -7.19 -13.11
N ALA A 82 -7.98 -8.08 -12.56
CA ALA A 82 -8.19 -8.63 -11.24
C ALA A 82 -7.36 -7.86 -10.21
N ILE A 83 -8.01 -7.46 -9.11
CA ILE A 83 -7.38 -6.92 -7.91
C ILE A 83 -8.05 -7.62 -6.72
N PRO A 84 -7.29 -8.18 -5.76
CA PRO A 84 -7.88 -8.78 -4.56
C PRO A 84 -8.79 -7.80 -3.82
N ASP A 85 -9.98 -8.25 -3.43
CA ASP A 85 -11.03 -7.36 -2.88
C ASP A 85 -10.58 -6.58 -1.63
N GLY A 86 -9.83 -7.22 -0.74
CA GLY A 86 -9.30 -6.56 0.46
C GLY A 86 -8.38 -5.39 0.12
N ALA A 87 -7.46 -5.59 -0.83
CA ALA A 87 -6.56 -4.54 -1.30
C ALA A 87 -7.33 -3.43 -2.03
N LEU A 88 -8.32 -3.80 -2.86
CA LEU A 88 -9.15 -2.82 -3.56
C LEU A 88 -9.91 -1.93 -2.58
N HIS A 89 -10.51 -2.52 -1.54
CA HIS A 89 -11.20 -1.77 -0.50
C HIS A 89 -10.26 -0.79 0.21
N GLN A 90 -9.05 -1.24 0.60
CA GLN A 90 -8.06 -0.37 1.22
C GLN A 90 -7.66 0.81 0.33
N LEU A 91 -7.50 0.57 -0.97
CA LEU A 91 -7.14 1.59 -1.95
C LEU A 91 -8.28 2.60 -2.19
N LEU A 92 -9.53 2.14 -2.25
CA LEU A 92 -10.71 2.99 -2.46
C LEU A 92 -11.07 3.84 -1.24
N GLU A 93 -10.92 3.29 -0.04
CA GLU A 93 -11.23 3.99 1.22
C GLU A 93 -10.05 4.79 1.77
N GLY A 94 -8.86 4.69 1.16
CA GLY A 94 -7.66 5.38 1.63
C GLY A 94 -7.04 4.81 2.91
N THR A 95 -7.52 3.66 3.39
CA THR A 95 -7.09 3.01 4.65
C THR A 95 -5.76 2.25 4.52
N TRP A 96 -5.08 2.37 3.39
CA TRP A 96 -3.79 1.73 3.12
C TRP A 96 -2.62 2.35 3.89
N ASN A 97 -2.72 3.61 4.31
CA ASN A 97 -1.67 4.29 5.08
C ASN A 97 -1.84 4.03 6.58
N ALA A 98 -1.24 2.95 7.08
CA ALA A 98 -1.29 2.61 8.50
C ALA A 98 -0.85 3.75 9.44
N THR A 99 0.10 4.59 9.03
CA THR A 99 0.55 5.75 9.83
C THR A 99 -0.53 6.83 9.92
N ALA A 100 -1.22 7.13 8.81
CA ALA A 100 -2.35 8.08 8.85
C ALA A 100 -3.51 7.52 9.68
N VAL A 101 -3.83 6.23 9.52
CA VAL A 101 -4.88 5.57 10.32
C VAL A 101 -4.56 5.63 11.82
N LEU A 102 -3.29 5.41 12.21
CA LEU A 102 -2.88 5.49 13.62
C LEU A 102 -2.90 6.93 14.17
N LEU A 103 -2.54 7.93 13.37
CA LEU A 103 -2.62 9.33 13.76
C LEU A 103 -4.09 9.77 13.94
N GLU A 104 -5.00 9.32 13.08
CA GLU A 104 -6.44 9.61 13.17
C GLU A 104 -7.10 8.88 14.35
N ALA A 105 -6.61 7.68 14.70
CA ALA A 105 -7.09 6.91 15.84
C ALA A 105 -6.62 7.44 17.21
N GLY A 106 -5.90 8.56 17.27
CA GLY A 106 -5.29 9.09 18.49
C GLY A 106 -6.24 9.18 19.69
N ALA A 107 -7.46 9.70 19.49
CA ALA A 107 -8.45 9.81 20.57
C ALA A 107 -8.92 8.44 21.12
N ALA A 108 -9.02 7.42 20.27
CA ALA A 108 -9.41 6.07 20.66
C ALA A 108 -8.26 5.31 21.36
N ILE A 109 -7.02 5.58 20.94
CA ILE A 109 -5.80 5.07 21.59
C ILE A 109 -5.68 5.64 23.00
N GLU A 110 -5.84 6.96 23.17
CA GLU A 110 -5.83 7.62 24.49
C GLU A 110 -6.94 7.10 25.40
N ALA A 111 -8.16 6.95 24.88
CA ALA A 111 -9.28 6.38 25.65
C ALA A 111 -9.03 4.93 26.11
N THR A 112 -8.34 4.14 25.29
CA THR A 112 -7.96 2.77 25.64
C THR A 112 -6.79 2.76 26.64
N ALA A 113 -5.78 3.61 26.45
CA ALA A 113 -4.64 3.77 27.34
C ALA A 113 -5.06 4.21 28.75
N ALA A 114 -6.02 5.13 28.86
CA ALA A 114 -6.58 5.57 30.14
C ALA A 114 -7.30 4.45 30.92
N ARG A 115 -7.77 3.40 30.23
CA ARG A 115 -8.39 2.23 30.86
C ARG A 115 -7.39 1.15 31.28
N LEU A 116 -6.11 1.29 30.93
CA LEU A 116 -5.09 0.30 31.25
C LEU A 116 -4.39 0.67 32.56
N PRO A 117 -4.55 -0.12 33.63
CA PRO A 117 -4.10 0.24 34.99
C PRO A 117 -2.58 0.40 35.14
N TYR A 118 -1.79 -0.12 34.20
CA TYR A 118 -0.32 -0.06 34.23
C TYR A 118 0.28 1.15 33.52
N VAL A 119 -0.52 1.95 32.80
CA VAL A 119 -0.04 3.16 32.10
C VAL A 119 -0.10 4.40 33.00
N ALA A 120 -0.99 4.39 34.00
CA ALA A 120 -1.14 5.46 34.99
C ALA A 120 -0.16 5.37 36.19
N GLY A 121 0.64 4.30 36.28
CA GLY A 121 1.41 3.93 37.49
C GLY A 121 2.86 4.41 37.58
N PHE A 122 3.35 5.20 36.62
CA PHE A 122 4.76 5.67 36.62
C PHE A 122 4.96 7.07 37.24
N LEU A 123 4.07 7.50 38.13
CA LEU A 123 4.34 8.64 39.00
C LEU A 123 5.13 8.15 40.22
N ALA A 124 6.44 8.41 40.18
CA ALA A 124 7.46 8.38 41.23
C ALA A 124 7.07 7.69 42.55
N VAL A 125 7.78 6.60 42.87
CA VAL A 125 7.85 6.07 44.23
C VAL A 125 8.49 7.15 45.12
N PRO A 126 7.79 7.72 46.11
CA PRO A 126 8.42 8.62 47.07
C PRO A 126 9.20 7.77 48.08
N GLY A 127 10.54 7.79 48.02
CA GLY A 127 11.33 7.13 49.07
C GLY A 127 12.78 6.75 48.80
N GLU A 128 13.39 7.04 47.65
CA GLU A 128 14.81 6.77 47.45
C GLU A 128 15.69 7.87 48.03
N THR A 129 16.14 7.70 49.28
CA THR A 129 17.30 8.42 49.83
C THR A 129 18.58 7.90 49.17
N PRO A 130 19.44 8.77 48.62
CA PRO A 130 20.69 8.34 48.00
C PRO A 130 21.68 7.92 49.08
N ARG A 131 22.26 6.72 48.97
CA ARG A 131 23.41 6.33 49.79
C ARG A 131 24.69 6.95 49.22
N SER A 132 25.41 7.62 50.11
CA SER A 132 26.75 8.21 49.94
C SER A 132 27.81 7.20 49.52
#